data_AF-A0A5B2Z7M0-F1
#
_entry.id   AF-A0A5B2Z7M0-F1
#
_cell.length_a   1.000
_cell.length_b   1.000
_cell.length_c   1.000
_cell.angle_alpha   90.00
_cell.angle_beta   90.00
_cell.angle_gamma   90.00
#
_symmetry.space_group_name_H-M   'P 1'
#
loop_
_entity.id
_entity.type
_entity.pdbx_description
1 polymer ?
#
loop_
_entity_poly.entity_id
_entity_poly.type
_entity_poly.pdbx_seq_one_letter_code
_entity_poly.pdbx_strand_id
1 'polypeptide(L)'
;MTADFEAWQEILEKWKQVNRMQDLNQRLYDELGSAIIYILEYSKRNDVVLPNRERLWKLVENIHEITGRVNRYRGEINNLPPKTKHPFSTPDEETEPRNWIIWY
;
A
#
# COMPACT_ATOMS: atom_id res chain seq x y z
N MET A 1 16.15 30.66 1.91
CA MET A 1 16.67 29.33 2.30
C MET A 1 15.76 28.59 3.28
N THR A 2 15.07 29.25 4.23
CA THR A 2 14.16 28.56 5.17
C THR A 2 12.82 28.16 4.56
N ALA A 3 12.22 29.01 3.71
CA ALA A 3 10.93 28.73 3.08
C ALA A 3 10.94 27.50 2.14
N ASP A 4 12.04 27.29 1.40
CA ASP A 4 12.18 26.14 0.51
C ASP A 4 12.27 24.83 1.32
N PHE A 5 13.00 24.84 2.44
CA PHE A 5 13.13 23.68 3.32
C PHE A 5 11.80 23.30 3.98
N GLU A 6 11.04 24.29 4.47
CA GLU A 6 9.72 24.08 5.05
C GLU A 6 8.73 23.50 4.03
N ALA A 7 8.73 24.02 2.79
CA ALA A 7 7.90 23.49 1.71
C ALA A 7 8.24 22.02 1.39
N TRP A 8 9.53 21.67 1.39
CA TRP A 8 9.98 20.29 1.18
C TRP A 8 9.55 19.35 2.32
N GLN A 9 9.61 19.81 3.58
CA GLN A 9 9.12 19.01 4.71
C GLN A 9 7.62 18.74 4.63
N GLU A 10 6.82 19.74 4.23
CA GLU A 10 5.37 19.56 4.05
C GLU A 10 5.06 18.54 2.95
N ILE A 11 5.82 18.57 1.84
CA ILE A 11 5.67 17.60 0.75
C ILE A 11 5.99 16.18 1.23
N LEU A 12 7.08 16.00 1.98
CA LEU A 12 7.47 14.70 2.54
C LEU A 12 6.41 14.15 3.49
N GLU A 13 5.84 15.00 4.34
CA GLU A 13 4.82 14.59 5.30
C GLU A 13 3.51 14.17 4.62
N LYS A 14 3.07 14.93 3.60
CA LYS A 14 1.95 14.54 2.74
C LYS A 14 2.20 13.21 2.04
N TRP A 15 3.42 12.98 1.54
CA TRP A 15 3.78 11.73 0.89
C TRP A 15 3.73 10.53 1.85
N LYS A 16 4.25 10.69 3.07
CA LYS A 16 4.13 9.69 4.14
C LYS A 16 2.67 9.40 4.49
N GLN A 17 1.82 10.42 4.53
CA GLN A 17 0.39 10.24 4.79
C GLN A 17 -0.30 9.44 3.69
N VAL A 18 -0.01 9.73 2.42
CA VAL A 18 -0.54 8.99 1.27
C VAL A 18 -0.13 7.51 1.33
N ASN A 19 1.15 7.21 1.62
CA ASN A 19 1.60 5.82 1.77
C ASN A 19 0.86 5.09 2.89
N ARG A 20 0.71 5.71 4.06
CA ARG A 20 -0.06 5.11 5.17
C ARG A 20 -1.51 4.83 4.79
N MET A 21 -2.16 5.74 4.07
CA MET A 21 -3.53 5.52 3.57
C MET A 21 -3.60 4.39 2.54
N GLN A 22 -2.59 4.25 1.68
CA GLN A 22 -2.52 3.14 0.73
C GLN A 22 -2.39 1.79 1.44
N ASP A 23 -1.52 1.68 2.44
CA ASP A 23 -1.37 0.45 3.22
C ASP A 23 -2.63 0.08 3.98
N LEU A 24 -3.32 1.07 4.56
CA LEU A 24 -4.61 0.88 5.22
C LEU A 24 -5.67 0.39 4.23
N ASN A 25 -5.75 0.99 3.05
CA ASN A 25 -6.69 0.55 2.02
C ASN A 25 -6.42 -0.89 1.57
N GLN A 26 -5.15 -1.26 1.39
CA GLN A 26 -4.77 -2.63 1.05
C GLN A 26 -5.26 -3.62 2.12
N ARG A 27 -4.98 -3.34 3.39
CA ARG A 27 -5.44 -4.19 4.50
C ARG A 27 -6.96 -4.28 4.57
N LEU A 28 -7.66 -3.17 4.36
CA LEU A 28 -9.13 -3.17 4.34
C LEU A 28 -9.68 -4.04 3.20
N TYR A 29 -9.08 -3.99 2.01
CA TYR A 29 -9.47 -4.84 0.90
C TYR A 29 -9.25 -6.33 1.19
N ASP A 30 -8.11 -6.68 1.79
CA ASP A 30 -7.78 -8.06 2.15
C ASP A 30 -8.74 -8.61 3.23
N GLU A 31 -9.03 -7.82 4.27
CA GLU A 31 -9.99 -8.19 5.33
C GLU A 31 -11.42 -8.33 4.79
N LEU A 32 -11.89 -7.38 3.96
CA LEU A 32 -13.22 -7.45 3.35
C LEU A 32 -13.37 -8.63 2.39
N GLY A 33 -12.35 -8.88 1.56
CA GLY A 33 -12.30 -10.04 0.68
C GLY A 33 -12.36 -11.34 1.47
N SER A 34 -11.53 -11.46 2.52
CA SER A 34 -11.47 -12.61 3.40
C SER A 34 -12.79 -12.86 4.13
N ALA A 35 -13.45 -11.81 4.61
CA ALA A 35 -14.75 -11.90 5.26
C ALA A 35 -15.83 -12.45 4.32
N ILE A 36 -15.87 -12.00 3.05
CA ILE A 36 -16.82 -12.51 2.06
C ILE A 36 -16.54 -13.98 1.74
N ILE A 37 -15.28 -14.35 1.56
CA ILE A 37 -14.87 -15.75 1.33
C ILE A 37 -15.28 -16.62 2.52
N TYR A 38 -15.03 -16.16 3.75
CA TYR A 38 -15.42 -16.86 4.96
C TYR A 38 -16.95 -17.10 5.00
N ILE A 39 -17.76 -16.09 4.70
CA ILE A 39 -19.22 -16.21 4.66
C ILE A 39 -19.65 -17.25 3.61
N LEU A 40 -19.05 -17.20 2.42
CA LEU A 40 -19.34 -18.15 1.33
C LEU A 40 -18.97 -19.59 1.70
N GLU A 41 -17.82 -19.80 2.34
CA GLU A 41 -17.41 -21.13 2.80
C GLU A 41 -18.25 -21.63 3.96
N TYR A 42 -18.53 -20.77 4.93
CA TYR A 42 -19.37 -21.10 6.07
C TYR A 42 -20.76 -21.53 5.61
N SER A 43 -21.37 -20.80 4.69
CA SER A 43 -22.70 -21.17 4.18
C SER A 43 -22.65 -22.51 3.44
N LYS A 44 -21.60 -22.76 2.64
CA LYS A 44 -21.43 -24.02 1.93
C LYS A 44 -21.28 -25.21 2.90
N ARG A 45 -20.52 -25.03 4.00
CA ARG A 45 -20.28 -26.08 5.00
C ARG A 45 -21.53 -26.39 5.84
N ASN A 46 -22.38 -25.41 6.07
CA ASN A 46 -23.58 -25.52 6.92
C ASN A 46 -24.89 -25.65 6.14
N ASP A 47 -24.81 -25.83 4.81
CA ASP A 47 -25.97 -25.87 3.90
C ASP A 47 -26.93 -24.67 4.05
N VAL A 48 -26.36 -23.51 4.36
CA VAL A 48 -27.12 -22.25 4.47
C VAL A 48 -27.24 -21.64 3.08
N VAL A 49 -28.49 -21.49 2.63
CA VAL A 49 -28.80 -20.81 1.38
C VAL A 49 -28.45 -19.33 1.51
N LEU A 50 -27.40 -18.90 0.80
CA LEU A 50 -27.04 -17.49 0.67
C LEU A 50 -27.80 -16.85 -0.50
N PRO A 51 -28.73 -15.91 -0.24
CA PRO A 51 -29.29 -15.11 -1.31
C PRO A 51 -28.18 -14.28 -1.98
N ASN A 52 -28.25 -14.13 -3.30
CA ASN A 52 -27.28 -13.37 -4.09
C ASN A 52 -25.82 -13.86 -4.01
N ARG A 53 -25.60 -15.17 -3.87
CA ARG A 53 -24.25 -15.78 -3.84
C ARG A 53 -23.34 -15.33 -4.99
N GLU A 54 -23.88 -15.22 -6.21
CA GLU A 54 -23.12 -14.74 -7.37
C GLU A 54 -22.65 -13.29 -7.21
N ARG A 55 -23.46 -12.44 -6.57
CA ARG A 55 -23.09 -11.05 -6.29
C ARG A 55 -21.94 -10.98 -5.28
N LEU A 56 -21.90 -11.86 -4.29
CA LEU A 56 -20.80 -11.94 -3.33
C LEU A 56 -19.49 -12.32 -4.02
N TRP A 57 -19.51 -13.28 -4.96
CA TRP A 57 -18.33 -13.61 -5.76
C TRP A 57 -17.87 -12.44 -6.62
N LYS A 58 -18.79 -11.73 -7.28
CA LYS A 58 -18.47 -10.51 -8.05
C LYS A 58 -17.84 -9.42 -7.16
N LEU A 59 -18.25 -9.31 -5.90
CA LEU A 59 -17.61 -8.37 -4.97
C LEU A 59 -16.15 -8.76 -4.67
N VAL A 60 -15.86 -10.06 -4.50
CA VAL A 60 -14.48 -10.55 -4.32
C VAL A 60 -13.64 -10.27 -5.56
N GLU A 61 -14.18 -10.54 -6.75
CA GLU A 61 -13.50 -10.25 -8.03
C GLU A 61 -13.21 -8.75 -8.18
N ASN A 62 -14.19 -7.89 -7.90
CA ASN A 62 -14.01 -6.44 -7.94
C ASN A 62 -12.94 -5.96 -6.95
N ILE A 63 -12.91 -6.52 -5.73
CA ILE A 63 -11.87 -6.22 -4.75
C ILE A 63 -10.49 -6.58 -5.30
N HIS A 64 -10.34 -7.76 -5.92
CA HIS A 64 -9.07 -8.18 -6.53
C HIS A 64 -8.67 -7.28 -7.69
N GLU A 65 -9.61 -6.88 -8.55
CA GLU A 65 -9.33 -6.00 -9.69
C GLU A 65 -8.88 -4.60 -9.23
N ILE A 66 -9.61 -3.99 -8.29
CA ILE A 66 -9.30 -2.67 -7.73
C ILE A 66 -7.93 -2.72 -7.04
N THR A 67 -7.69 -3.74 -6.21
CA THR A 67 -6.42 -3.95 -5.52
C THR A 67 -5.27 -4.11 -6.51
N GLY A 68 -5.47 -4.91 -7.56
CA GLY A 68 -4.49 -5.08 -8.64
C GLY A 68 -4.18 -3.78 -9.38
N ARG A 69 -5.20 -2.94 -9.64
CA ARG A 69 -5.01 -1.62 -10.25
C ARG A 69 -4.22 -0.68 -9.34
N VAL A 70 -4.58 -0.60 -8.06
CA VAL A 70 -3.88 0.23 -7.07
C VAL A 70 -2.40 -0.19 -6.96
N ASN A 71 -2.13 -1.48 -6.90
CA ASN A 71 -0.76 -2.00 -6.83
C ASN A 71 0.05 -1.72 -8.10
N ARG A 72 -0.57 -1.75 -9.29
CA ARG A 72 0.08 -1.32 -10.54
C ARG A 72 0.44 0.16 -10.51
N TYR A 73 -0.48 1.04 -10.13
CA TYR A 73 -0.18 2.47 -9.99
C TYR A 73 0.93 2.73 -8.98
N ARG A 74 0.98 1.98 -7.87
CA ARG A 74 2.09 2.04 -6.90
C ARG A 74 3.43 1.65 -7.55
N GLY A 75 3.44 0.56 -8.32
CA GLY A 75 4.62 0.13 -9.07
C GLY A 75 5.08 1.17 -10.10
N GLU A 76 4.15 1.81 -10.80
CA GLU A 76 4.45 2.87 -11.77
C GLU A 76 5.05 4.10 -11.08
N ILE A 77 4.48 4.56 -9.95
CA ILE A 77 5.01 5.69 -9.18
C ILE A 77 6.42 5.40 -8.65
N ASN A 78 6.67 4.20 -8.12
CA ASN A 78 7.98 3.81 -7.60
C ASN A 78 9.04 3.66 -8.72
N ASN A 79 8.60 3.41 -9.96
CA ASN A 79 9.47 3.24 -11.13
C ASN A 79 9.58 4.51 -11.99
N LEU A 80 8.98 5.64 -11.58
CA LEU A 80 9.15 6.90 -12.29
C LEU A 80 10.65 7.26 -12.28
N PRO A 81 11.27 7.52 -13.46
CA PRO A 81 12.64 7.98 -13.50
C PRO A 81 12.75 9.27 -12.70
N PRO A 82 13.87 9.51 -12.00
CA PRO A 82 14.08 10.72 -11.21
C PRO A 82 14.26 11.91 -12.15
N LYS A 83 13.20 12.37 -12.82
CA LYS A 83 13.19 13.67 -13.47
C LYS A 83 13.13 14.68 -12.34
N THR A 84 14.29 15.26 -12.03
CA THR A 84 14.60 16.16 -10.91
C THR A 84 14.96 15.49 -9.57
N LYS A 85 15.91 14.54 -9.57
CA LYS A 85 16.84 14.47 -8.43
C LYS A 85 17.62 15.79 -8.40
N HIS A 86 17.08 16.79 -7.70
CA HIS A 86 17.89 17.91 -7.23
C HIS A 86 19.11 17.32 -6.49
N PRO A 87 20.29 17.96 -6.53
CA PRO A 87 21.53 17.45 -5.94
C PRO A 87 21.49 17.21 -4.42
N PHE A 88 20.35 17.45 -3.77
CA PHE A 88 20.11 17.21 -2.34
C PHE A 88 19.02 16.14 -2.14
N SER A 89 19.21 14.98 -2.78
CA SER A 89 18.37 13.81 -2.50
C SER A 89 18.52 13.44 -1.01
N THR A 90 17.41 13.35 -0.29
CA THR A 90 17.36 12.78 1.07
C THR A 90 17.99 11.38 1.09
N PRO A 91 18.65 10.98 2.18
CA PRO A 91 19.32 9.68 2.26
C PRO A 91 18.31 8.57 2.10
N ASP A 92 18.64 7.57 1.29
CA ASP A 92 17.95 6.29 1.28
C ASP A 92 17.97 5.72 2.72
N GLU A 93 16.82 5.30 3.23
CA GLU A 93 16.64 4.75 4.59
C GLU A 93 17.35 3.38 4.80
N GLU A 94 18.31 3.02 3.95
CA GLU A 94 19.09 1.77 3.97
C GLU A 94 20.59 1.97 4.28
N THR A 95 20.95 3.00 5.05
CA THR A 95 22.28 3.03 5.68
C THR A 95 22.15 3.00 7.19
N GLU A 96 21.82 1.82 7.72
CA GLU A 96 22.31 1.47 9.06
C GLU A 96 23.82 1.72 9.09
N PRO A 97 24.36 2.54 10.00
CA PRO A 97 25.80 2.70 10.11
C PRO A 97 26.37 1.38 10.63
N ARG A 98 27.01 0.60 9.74
CA ARG A 98 27.89 -0.48 10.16
C ARG A 98 29.05 0.15 10.94
N ASN A 99 28.91 0.19 12.26
CA ASN A 99 30.00 0.44 13.19
C ASN A 99 31.10 -0.59 12.92
N TRP A 100 32.14 -0.20 12.19
CA TRP A 100 33.39 -0.95 12.17
C TRP A 100 34.22 -0.44 13.34
N ILE A 101 34.07 -1.12 14.48
CA ILE A 101 35.07 -1.04 15.54
C ILE A 101 36.31 -1.74 14.98
N ILE A 102 37.35 -0.98 14.66
CA ILE A 102 38.67 -1.55 14.42
C ILE A 102 39.39 -1.53 15.77
N TRP A 103 39.54 -2.71 16.37
CA TRP A 103 40.43 -2.95 17.49
C TRP A 103 41.85 -3.16 16.97
N TYR A 104 42.77 -2.38 17.54
CA TYR A 104 44.25 -2.39 17.47
C TYR A 104 44.92 -2.16 16.11
#